data_AF-A0AAV3B6S8-F1
#
_entry.id   AF-A0AAV3B6S8-F1
#
_cell.length_a   1.000
_cell.length_b   1.000
_cell.length_c   1.000
_cell.angle_alpha   90.00
_cell.angle_beta   90.00
_cell.angle_gamma   90.00
#
_symmetry.space_group_name_H-M   'P 1'
#
loop_
_entity.id
_entity.type
_entity.pdbx_description
1 polymer ?
#
loop_
_entity_poly.entity_id
_entity_poly.type
_entity_poly.pdbx_seq_one_letter_code
_entity_poly.pdbx_strand_id
1 'polypeptide(L)'
;METAVNKLEALFQKAESDLDYIEQKLEFEIRKSLPDDSAAQENPTKLLEQLASVKSRFKTLSAQLDKIATDQQKSVESIQQTIANTLKIVQHLQQQTDLQVPPFSEEELQALQQFEALALKGISLPSTSVTTRSTTDP
;
A
#
# COMPACT_ATOMS: atom_id res chain seq x y z
N MET A 1 -28.31 13.47 -58.36
CA MET A 1 -27.32 12.76 -57.52
C MET A 1 -26.10 13.64 -57.30
N GLU A 2 -25.46 14.14 -58.35
CA GLU A 2 -24.29 15.03 -58.32
C GLU A 2 -24.45 16.25 -57.40
N THR A 3 -25.57 16.98 -57.46
CA THR A 3 -25.83 18.14 -56.57
C THR A 3 -25.82 17.78 -55.08
N ALA A 4 -26.33 16.60 -54.72
CA ALA A 4 -26.34 16.15 -53.34
C ALA A 4 -24.93 15.75 -52.87
N VAL A 5 -24.13 15.15 -53.76
CA VAL A 5 -22.73 14.80 -53.52
C VAL A 5 -21.90 16.07 -53.35
N ASN A 6 -22.02 17.06 -54.23
CA ASN A 6 -21.28 18.33 -54.13
C ASN A 6 -21.65 19.09 -52.85
N LYS A 7 -22.92 19.04 -52.43
CA LYS A 7 -23.36 19.62 -51.15
C LYS A 7 -22.73 18.88 -49.96
N LEU A 8 -22.66 17.56 -50.02
CA LEU A 8 -22.05 16.76 -48.97
C LEU A 8 -20.54 17.01 -48.88
N GLU A 9 -19.86 17.08 -50.02
CA GLU A 9 -18.45 17.44 -50.11
C GLU A 9 -18.19 18.83 -49.52
N ALA A 10 -19.01 19.83 -49.86
CA ALA A 10 -18.91 21.16 -49.27
C ALA A 10 -19.11 21.17 -47.75
N LEU A 11 -19.99 20.31 -47.22
CA LEU A 11 -20.17 20.15 -45.77
C LEU A 11 -18.95 19.51 -45.11
N PHE A 12 -18.31 18.52 -45.74
CA PHE A 12 -17.07 17.92 -45.24
C PHE A 12 -15.91 18.90 -45.27
N GLN A 13 -15.72 19.63 -46.38
CA GLN A 13 -14.68 20.66 -46.51
C GLN A 13 -14.85 21.76 -45.44
N LYS A 14 -16.10 22.17 -45.19
CA LYS A 14 -16.39 23.11 -44.10
C LYS A 14 -16.09 22.52 -42.73
N ALA A 15 -16.51 21.27 -42.48
CA ALA A 15 -16.27 20.61 -41.20
C ALA A 15 -14.76 20.43 -40.93
N GLU A 16 -13.98 20.10 -41.94
CA GLU A 16 -12.52 20.01 -41.87
C GLU A 16 -11.90 21.37 -41.54
N SER A 17 -12.27 22.42 -42.28
CA SER A 17 -11.80 23.79 -42.01
C SER A 17 -12.21 24.31 -40.63
N ASP A 18 -13.42 23.97 -40.16
CA ASP A 18 -13.91 24.34 -38.83
C ASP A 18 -13.09 23.63 -37.73
N LEU A 19 -12.71 22.36 -37.92
CA LEU A 19 -11.86 21.61 -37.00
C LEU A 19 -10.44 22.17 -36.95
N ASP A 20 -9.85 22.47 -38.10
CA ASP A 20 -8.51 23.09 -38.20
C ASP A 20 -8.48 24.43 -37.44
N TYR A 21 -9.54 25.24 -37.58
CA TYR A 21 -9.64 26.50 -36.87
C TYR A 21 -9.74 26.30 -35.35
N ILE A 22 -10.51 25.31 -34.90
CA ILE A 22 -10.64 24.99 -33.47
C ILE A 22 -9.29 24.53 -32.91
N GLU A 23 -8.57 23.65 -33.61
CA GLU A 23 -7.24 23.17 -33.22
C GLU A 23 -6.26 24.32 -33.07
N GLN A 24 -6.10 25.16 -34.10
CA GLN A 24 -5.18 26.30 -34.06
C GLN A 24 -5.52 27.29 -32.95
N LYS A 25 -6.80 27.57 -32.72
CA LYS A 25 -7.24 28.44 -31.64
C LYS A 25 -6.90 27.87 -30.27
N LEU A 26 -7.12 26.56 -30.07
CA LEU A 26 -6.76 25.87 -28.83
C LEU A 26 -5.26 25.89 -28.58
N GLU A 27 -4.44 25.57 -29.60
CA GLU A 27 -2.99 25.64 -29.48
C GLU A 27 -2.49 27.04 -29.10
N PHE A 28 -3.06 28.07 -29.72
CA PHE A 28 -2.72 29.45 -29.42
C PHE A 28 -3.07 29.82 -27.98
N GLU A 29 -4.29 29.53 -27.53
CA GLU A 29 -4.72 29.83 -26.17
C GLU A 29 -3.92 29.04 -25.13
N ILE A 30 -3.65 27.76 -25.38
CA ILE A 30 -2.78 26.94 -24.51
C ILE A 30 -1.41 27.61 -24.39
N ARG A 31 -0.74 27.89 -25.52
CA ARG A 31 0.61 28.49 -25.52
C ARG A 31 0.63 29.86 -24.84
N LYS A 32 -0.40 30.68 -25.03
CA LYS A 32 -0.55 31.99 -24.40
C LYS A 32 -0.81 31.89 -22.89
N SER A 33 -1.51 30.85 -22.45
CA SER A 33 -1.83 30.63 -21.04
C SER A 33 -0.66 30.13 -20.20
N LEU A 34 0.44 29.65 -20.82
CA LEU A 34 1.65 29.27 -20.11
C LEU A 34 2.47 30.53 -19.71
N PRO A 35 2.72 30.77 -18.42
CA PRO A 35 3.67 31.81 -17.98
C PRO A 35 5.10 31.50 -18.47
N ASP A 36 5.86 32.53 -18.87
CA ASP A 36 7.28 32.40 -19.26
C ASP A 36 8.16 31.76 -18.15
N ASP A 37 7.75 31.90 -16.89
CA ASP A 37 8.43 31.39 -15.70
C ASP A 37 7.72 30.16 -15.07
N SER A 38 6.78 29.54 -15.79
CA SER A 38 6.11 28.34 -15.29
C SER A 38 7.07 27.14 -15.34
N ALA A 39 7.84 27.00 -14.26
CA ALA A 39 8.57 25.80 -13.92
C ALA A 39 7.64 24.59 -14.08
N ALA A 40 7.83 23.86 -15.19
CA ALA A 40 7.27 22.55 -15.45
C ALA A 40 5.83 22.37 -14.95
N GLN A 41 4.85 22.95 -15.67
CA GLN A 41 3.48 22.45 -15.62
C GLN A 41 3.53 20.93 -15.71
N GLU A 42 3.13 20.24 -14.63
CA GLU A 42 3.39 18.82 -14.44
C GLU A 42 2.79 18.05 -15.61
N ASN A 43 3.66 17.45 -16.43
CA ASN A 43 3.22 16.71 -17.61
C ASN A 43 2.39 15.51 -17.13
N PRO A 44 1.09 15.42 -17.51
CA PRO A 44 0.20 14.38 -17.00
C PRO A 44 0.69 12.98 -17.33
N THR A 45 1.37 12.79 -18.47
CA THR A 45 2.00 11.51 -18.83
C THR A 45 3.12 11.14 -17.85
N LYS A 46 3.99 12.10 -17.50
CA LYS A 46 5.05 11.88 -16.50
C LYS A 46 4.48 11.60 -15.11
N LEU A 47 3.41 12.28 -14.73
CA LEU A 47 2.72 12.03 -13.46
C LEU A 47 2.15 10.61 -13.41
N LEU A 48 1.54 10.12 -14.50
CA LEU A 48 1.03 8.75 -14.59
C LEU A 48 2.15 7.71 -14.46
N GLU A 49 3.31 7.95 -15.09
CA GLU A 49 4.48 7.08 -14.95
C GLU A 49 5.00 7.05 -13.51
N GLN A 50 5.12 8.21 -12.86
CA GLN A 50 5.54 8.32 -11.47
C GLN A 50 4.54 7.61 -10.54
N LEU A 51 3.25 7.80 -10.76
CA LEU A 51 2.18 7.15 -9.98
C LEU A 51 2.24 5.62 -10.13
N ALA A 52 2.48 5.12 -11.35
CA ALA A 52 2.65 3.70 -11.60
C ALA A 52 3.86 3.12 -10.84
N SER A 53 4.98 3.85 -10.85
CA SER A 53 6.18 3.49 -10.08
C SER A 53 5.93 3.44 -8.58
N VAL A 54 5.29 4.48 -8.01
CA VAL A 54 4.93 4.52 -6.58
C VAL A 54 3.99 3.37 -6.22
N LYS A 55 2.98 3.10 -7.04
CA LYS A 55 2.04 1.99 -6.83
C LYS A 55 2.74 0.63 -6.85
N SER A 56 3.70 0.44 -7.74
CA SER A 56 4.52 -0.78 -7.80
C SER A 56 5.35 -0.96 -6.52
N ARG A 57 6.05 0.09 -6.10
CA ARG A 57 6.86 0.08 -4.87
C ARG A 57 6.02 -0.20 -3.62
N PHE A 58 4.85 0.42 -3.53
CA PHE A 58 3.90 0.17 -2.44
C PHE A 58 3.49 -1.30 -2.38
N LYS A 59 3.07 -1.88 -3.52
CA LYS A 59 2.69 -3.31 -3.58
C LYS A 59 3.82 -4.23 -3.11
N THR A 60 5.05 -3.98 -3.56
CA THR A 60 6.22 -4.76 -3.13
C THR A 60 6.44 -4.64 -1.62
N LEU A 61 6.36 -3.43 -1.07
CA LEU A 61 6.54 -3.21 0.36
C LEU A 61 5.44 -3.88 1.20
N SER A 62 4.18 -3.81 0.76
CA SER A 62 3.07 -4.50 1.41
C SER A 62 3.30 -6.02 1.42
N ALA A 63 3.67 -6.61 0.29
CA ALA A 63 3.96 -8.06 0.22
C ALA A 63 5.14 -8.48 1.12
N GLN A 64 6.18 -7.64 1.21
CA GLN A 64 7.29 -7.87 2.13
C GLN A 64 6.86 -7.80 3.59
N LEU A 65 6.01 -6.83 3.94
CA LEU A 65 5.48 -6.68 5.28
C LEU A 65 4.63 -7.88 5.69
N ASP A 66 3.74 -8.35 4.82
CA ASP A 66 2.90 -9.53 5.05
C ASP A 66 3.75 -10.79 5.27
N LYS A 67 4.82 -10.95 4.48
CA LYS A 67 5.78 -12.05 4.64
C LYS A 67 6.49 -11.97 5.99
N ILE A 68 6.98 -10.78 6.39
CA ILE A 68 7.65 -10.58 7.67
C ILE A 68 6.70 -10.89 8.84
N ALA A 69 5.45 -10.41 8.78
CA ALA A 69 4.46 -10.68 9.80
C ALA A 69 4.19 -12.18 9.95
N THR A 70 4.05 -12.88 8.82
CA THR A 70 3.87 -14.35 8.80
C THR A 70 5.09 -15.08 9.36
N ASP A 71 6.31 -14.67 8.98
CA ASP A 71 7.55 -15.29 9.44
C ASP A 71 7.76 -15.04 10.96
N GLN A 72 7.41 -13.85 11.45
CA GLN A 72 7.43 -13.52 12.88
C GLN A 72 6.44 -14.37 13.67
N GLN A 73 5.21 -14.52 13.17
CA GLN A 73 4.21 -15.37 13.82
C GLN A 73 4.71 -16.83 13.94
N LYS A 74 5.21 -17.40 12.84
CA LYS A 74 5.77 -18.77 12.84
C LYS A 74 6.95 -18.91 13.81
N SER A 75 7.80 -17.90 13.91
CA SER A 75 8.93 -17.88 14.83
C SER A 75 8.45 -17.92 16.29
N VAL A 76 7.50 -17.07 16.65
CA VAL A 76 6.93 -17.03 18.00
C VAL A 76 6.26 -18.34 18.36
N GLU A 77 5.44 -18.91 17.46
CA GLU A 77 4.80 -20.22 17.64
C GLU A 77 5.85 -21.33 17.84
N SER A 78 6.94 -21.32 17.06
CA SER A 78 8.03 -22.30 17.19
C SER A 78 8.76 -22.16 18.54
N ILE A 79 9.02 -20.95 19.01
CA ILE A 79 9.66 -20.70 20.30
C ILE A 79 8.74 -21.18 21.44
N GLN A 80 7.45 -20.85 21.38
CA GLN A 80 6.45 -21.34 22.34
C GLN A 80 6.44 -22.86 22.44
N GLN A 81 6.40 -23.55 21.29
CA GLN A 81 6.41 -25.01 21.26
C GLN A 81 7.70 -25.59 21.86
N THR A 82 8.85 -24.97 21.58
CA THR A 82 10.16 -25.40 22.09
C THR A 82 10.24 -25.22 23.61
N ILE A 83 9.79 -24.09 24.14
CA ILE A 83 9.72 -23.83 25.58
C ILE A 83 8.80 -24.85 26.26
N ALA A 84 7.59 -25.04 25.73
CA ALA A 84 6.62 -25.99 26.29
C ALA A 84 7.16 -27.44 26.32
N ASN A 85 7.84 -27.86 25.25
CA ASN A 85 8.47 -29.18 25.19
C ASN A 85 9.61 -29.32 26.19
N THR A 86 10.47 -28.29 26.29
CA THR A 86 11.59 -28.27 27.25
C THR A 86 11.08 -28.36 28.68
N LEU A 87 10.02 -27.60 29.02
CA LEU A 87 9.40 -27.65 30.34
C LEU A 87 8.88 -29.05 30.68
N LYS A 88 8.21 -29.74 29.73
CA LYS A 88 7.76 -31.12 29.93
C LYS A 88 8.91 -32.08 30.18
N ILE A 89 10.02 -31.94 29.44
CA ILE A 89 11.21 -32.78 29.62
C ILE A 89 11.83 -32.56 31.00
N VAL A 90 12.00 -31.29 31.40
CA VAL A 90 12.56 -30.93 32.71
C VAL A 90 11.69 -31.48 33.84
N GLN A 91 10.36 -31.33 33.76
CA GLN A 91 9.42 -31.88 34.73
C GLN A 91 9.52 -33.41 34.84
N HIS A 92 9.64 -34.11 33.70
CA HIS A 92 9.81 -35.56 33.70
C HIS A 92 11.11 -35.98 34.41
N LEU A 93 12.22 -35.31 34.12
CA LEU A 93 13.52 -35.61 34.75
C LEU A 93 13.50 -35.33 36.26
N GLN A 94 12.85 -34.25 36.70
CA GLN A 94 12.67 -33.92 38.11
C GLN A 94 11.89 -35.01 38.85
N GLN A 95 10.80 -35.51 38.25
CA GLN A 95 10.00 -36.61 38.80
C GLN A 95 10.81 -37.92 38.93
N GLN A 96 11.76 -38.17 38.04
CA GLN A 96 12.62 -39.36 38.08
C GLN A 96 13.73 -39.29 39.14
N THR A 97 14.10 -38.09 39.60
CA THR A 97 15.24 -37.86 40.48
C THR A 97 14.85 -37.39 41.89
N ASP A 98 13.55 -37.41 42.23
CA ASP A 98 12.96 -36.88 43.49
C ASP A 98 13.42 -35.44 43.82
N LEU A 99 13.76 -34.67 42.79
CA LEU A 99 14.21 -33.29 42.90
C LEU A 99 12.99 -32.36 42.98
N GLN A 100 12.67 -31.93 44.20
CA GLN A 100 11.64 -30.92 44.46
C GLN A 100 12.17 -29.54 44.08
N VAL A 101 11.74 -29.02 42.92
CA VAL A 101 12.00 -27.64 42.51
C VAL A 101 10.80 -26.77 42.92
N PRO A 102 11.02 -25.58 43.52
CA PRO A 102 9.93 -24.68 43.85
C PRO A 102 9.15 -24.28 42.60
N PRO A 103 7.85 -23.96 42.74
CA PRO A 103 7.06 -23.42 41.64
C PRO A 103 7.67 -22.10 41.13
N PHE A 104 7.33 -21.75 39.89
CA PHE A 104 7.79 -20.51 39.26
C PHE A 104 7.56 -19.29 40.17
N SER A 105 8.54 -18.39 40.21
CA SER A 105 8.40 -17.10 40.88
C SER A 105 7.31 -16.26 40.19
N GLU A 106 6.84 -15.23 40.89
CA GLU A 106 5.88 -14.30 40.32
C GLU A 106 6.44 -13.59 39.07
N GLU A 107 7.74 -13.28 39.06
CA GLU A 107 8.40 -12.68 37.90
C GLU A 107 8.45 -13.64 36.70
N GLU A 108 8.69 -14.93 36.94
CA GLU A 108 8.73 -15.95 35.90
C GLU A 108 7.34 -16.19 35.29
N LEU A 109 6.29 -16.22 36.12
CA LEU A 109 4.90 -16.32 35.66
C LEU A 109 4.49 -15.10 34.83
N GLN A 110 4.89 -13.89 35.26
CA GLN A 110 4.65 -12.68 34.49
C GLN A 110 5.38 -12.69 33.14
N ALA A 111 6.62 -13.18 33.10
CA ALA A 111 7.37 -13.31 31.86
C ALA A 111 6.69 -14.26 30.86
N LEU A 112 6.14 -15.39 31.34
CA LEU A 112 5.34 -16.32 30.53
C LEU A 112 4.07 -15.67 29.98
N GLN A 113 3.31 -14.94 30.81
CA GLN A 113 2.11 -14.24 30.37
C GLN A 113 2.41 -13.13 29.35
N GLN A 114 3.48 -12.37 29.57
CA GLN A 114 3.92 -11.34 28.61
C GLN A 114 4.32 -11.97 27.27
N PHE A 115 4.98 -13.12 27.31
CA PHE A 115 5.37 -13.85 26.11
C PHE A 115 4.15 -14.39 25.33
N GLU A 116 3.13 -14.91 26.02
CA GLU A 116 1.85 -15.27 25.38
C GLU A 116 1.13 -14.05 24.79
N ALA A 117 1.11 -12.92 25.51
CA ALA A 117 0.48 -11.69 25.04
C ALA A 117 1.16 -11.11 23.79
N LEU A 118 2.49 -11.24 23.67
CA LEU A 118 3.25 -10.80 22.49
C LEU A 118 2.87 -11.59 21.24
N ALA A 119 2.52 -12.88 21.38
CA ALA A 119 2.03 -13.68 20.26
C ALA A 119 0.67 -13.21 19.72
N LEU A 120 -0.20 -12.70 20.60
CA LEU A 120 -1.49 -12.12 20.23
C LEU A 120 -1.38 -10.71 19.63
N LYS A 121 -0.39 -9.93 20.05
CA LYS A 121 -0.26 -8.51 19.65
C LYS A 121 0.33 -8.32 18.24
N GLY A 122 1.05 -9.30 17.71
CA GLY A 122 1.50 -9.33 16.31
C GLY A 122 0.37 -9.41 15.27
N ILE A 123 -0.89 -9.57 15.70
CA ILE A 123 -2.07 -9.79 14.86
C ILE A 123 -2.79 -8.47 14.49
N SER A 124 -2.46 -7.34 15.11
CA SER A 124 -3.16 -6.08 14.89
C SER A 124 -2.23 -4.95 14.46
N LEU A 125 -1.86 -4.93 13.17
CA LEU A 125 -1.60 -3.64 12.52
C LEU A 125 -2.96 -3.06 12.08
N PRO A 126 -3.35 -1.87 12.57
CA PRO A 126 -4.58 -1.23 12.13
C PRO A 126 -4.44 -0.94 10.64
N SER A 127 -5.35 -1.50 9.83
CA SER A 127 -5.55 -1.05 8.47
C SER A 127 -5.81 0.45 8.52
N THR A 128 -4.84 1.25 8.10
CA THR A 128 -5.02 2.69 7.96
C THR A 128 -5.98 2.94 6.81
N SER A 129 -7.27 2.98 7.11
CA SER A 129 -8.25 3.61 6.25
C SER A 129 -7.85 5.07 6.12
N VAL A 130 -7.28 5.42 4.96
CA VAL A 130 -7.01 6.79 4.53
C VAL A 130 -8.32 7.57 4.63
N THR A 131 -8.44 8.38 5.68
CA THR A 131 -9.50 9.36 5.82
C THR A 131 -9.04 10.60 5.07
N THR A 132 -9.53 10.77 3.84
CA THR A 132 -9.52 12.07 3.17
C THR A 132 -10.45 13.00 3.95
N ARG A 133 -9.90 13.90 4.76
CA ARG A 133 -10.67 15.01 5.33
C ARG A 133 -10.26 16.28 4.60
N SER A 134 -11.16 16.71 3.73
CA SER A 134 -11.15 17.96 2.99
C SER A 134 -10.98 19.15 3.92
N THR A 135 -9.99 20.00 3.63
CA THR A 135 -9.90 21.36 4.15
C THR A 135 -10.97 22.19 3.48
N THR A 136 -11.87 22.77 4.26
CA THR A 136 -12.73 23.87 3.85
C THR A 136 -12.67 24.87 5.00
N ASP A 137 -11.87 25.93 4.81
CA ASP A 137 -11.93 27.13 5.64
C ASP A 137 -12.77 28.18 4.90
N PRO A 138 -13.61 28.96 5.59
CA PRO A 138 -14.19 30.20 5.07
C PRO A 138 -13.23 31.40 5.17
#